data_AF-K2CR87-F1
#
_entry.id   AF-K2CR87-F1
#
_cell.length_a   1.000
_cell.length_b   1.000
_cell.length_c   1.000
_cell.angle_alpha   90.00
_cell.angle_beta   90.00
_cell.angle_gamma   90.00
#
_symmetry.space_group_name_H-M   'P 1'
#
loop_
_entity.id
_entity.type
_entity.pdbx_description
1 polymer ?
#
loop_
_entity_poly.entity_id
_entity_poly.type
_entity_poly.pdbx_seq_one_letter_code
_entity_poly.pdbx_strand_id
1 'polypeptide(L)'
;MEPIIPQAASGDAQNETQFQTPNLNQESPVVVQSKEPTPSAPETSPLPKQPSTPLPPPVPPSRPHPKFKIKKRYILLMLLISFIVVIVTLKELNRKRVEIIDESPRFNVTEAPTPTPEEEPAKQWKSFSASQHGITFKYPVESYLEKSNPFSQDSPVYKAIFRGKRQDEGLITESNLFDGYIFKIVVNTNPQNRPLIDLARNKVSSFAFSCPDLAQISEVEATKIDGLTAQAFNVINCNSDFKVTFVVSKNFVYEIDQIYKGDIGFKQKYEKDTDEILLSLKIDRELPPPEDPIITFTSGVHRFSFRHPRFNTDCCQVPSPVYGIFFNSGKFYFVDTSLGIPEKNKPFDGFGVFVDENEMKVPFEMYLVSEKNALLEDYRIITGRNPEESEEKTKVGEVDAVLLKGYAWWGDIIMLQIPNTSKIMIISKTEFLPGSFKEVFGDILNSFVFSSPVAGSSDFR
;
A
#
# COMPACT_ATOMS: atom_id res chain seq x y z
N MET A 1 -69.64 16.74 -17.02
CA MET A 1 -69.34 18.04 -17.62
C MET A 1 -67.93 17.92 -18.19
N GLU A 2 -67.84 17.63 -19.48
CA GLU A 2 -66.64 17.72 -20.34
C GLU A 2 -66.98 18.79 -21.41
N PRO A 3 -66.04 19.28 -22.23
CA PRO A 3 -64.69 19.78 -21.93
C PRO A 3 -64.45 21.14 -22.65
N ILE A 4 -63.38 21.90 -22.34
CA ILE A 4 -62.87 22.95 -23.25
C ILE A 4 -61.33 22.98 -23.23
N ILE A 5 -60.77 22.84 -24.44
CA ILE A 5 -59.38 22.97 -24.89
C ILE A 5 -59.08 24.47 -25.15
N PRO A 6 -57.82 24.94 -25.13
CA PRO A 6 -57.14 25.15 -26.42
C PRO A 6 -55.65 24.74 -26.48
N GLN A 7 -55.31 24.19 -27.64
CA GLN A 7 -54.01 24.07 -28.35
C GLN A 7 -53.32 25.45 -28.55
N ALA A 8 -52.10 25.66 -29.04
CA ALA A 8 -50.83 24.94 -29.30
C ALA A 8 -49.84 26.01 -29.87
N ALA A 9 -48.52 25.79 -29.74
CA ALA A 9 -47.43 26.21 -30.67
C ALA A 9 -46.06 25.90 -30.00
N SER A 10 -45.41 24.78 -30.31
CA SER A 10 -44.42 24.54 -31.39
C SER A 10 -43.01 25.06 -31.08
N GLY A 11 -42.03 24.14 -31.06
CA GLY A 11 -40.61 24.46 -30.96
C GLY A 11 -39.78 23.20 -30.74
N ASP A 12 -39.52 22.49 -31.83
CA ASP A 12 -38.73 21.26 -31.94
C ASP A 12 -37.26 21.40 -31.49
N ALA A 13 -36.71 20.33 -30.91
CA ALA A 13 -35.41 19.76 -31.28
C ALA A 13 -35.19 18.42 -30.55
N GLN A 14 -35.47 17.32 -31.24
CA GLN A 14 -35.02 15.97 -30.88
C GLN A 14 -33.57 15.78 -31.34
N ASN A 15 -32.76 15.09 -30.54
CA ASN A 15 -31.51 14.50 -31.00
C ASN A 15 -31.44 13.06 -30.50
N GLU A 16 -31.92 12.14 -31.35
CA GLU A 16 -31.61 10.72 -31.29
C GLU A 16 -30.42 10.45 -32.20
N THR A 17 -29.48 9.60 -31.77
CA THR A 17 -28.70 8.81 -32.75
C THR A 17 -28.38 7.45 -32.15
N GLN A 18 -28.98 6.41 -32.74
CA GLN A 18 -28.63 5.01 -32.59
C GLN A 18 -27.45 4.61 -33.49
N PHE A 19 -26.76 3.57 -33.03
CA PHE A 19 -25.91 2.59 -33.72
C PHE A 19 -26.06 2.42 -35.24
N GLN A 20 -24.91 2.18 -35.91
CA GLN A 20 -24.73 1.10 -36.90
C GLN A 20 -23.25 0.90 -37.31
N THR A 21 -22.78 -0.35 -37.29
CA THR A 21 -21.64 -0.94 -38.05
C THR A 21 -22.14 -1.37 -39.45
N PRO A 22 -21.29 -1.55 -40.52
CA PRO A 22 -20.54 -2.82 -40.74
C PRO A 22 -19.26 -2.83 -41.66
N ASN A 23 -18.33 -3.75 -41.32
CA ASN A 23 -17.54 -4.74 -42.09
C ASN A 23 -16.79 -4.52 -43.46
N LEU A 24 -15.50 -4.95 -43.42
CA LEU A 24 -14.75 -5.94 -44.25
C LEU A 24 -14.32 -5.69 -45.73
N ASN A 25 -13.00 -5.60 -46.01
CA ASN A 25 -12.15 -6.64 -46.67
C ASN A 25 -10.77 -6.12 -47.22
N GLN A 26 -9.71 -6.93 -46.97
CA GLN A 26 -8.48 -7.23 -47.76
C GLN A 26 -7.58 -6.05 -48.26
N GLU A 27 -6.24 -6.04 -48.23
CA GLU A 27 -5.20 -7.03 -48.53
C GLU A 27 -3.81 -6.44 -48.09
N SER A 28 -2.79 -7.28 -47.87
CA SER A 28 -1.35 -6.95 -47.72
C SER A 28 -0.57 -7.64 -48.85
N PRO A 29 0.78 -7.54 -49.02
CA PRO A 29 1.80 -6.56 -48.58
C PRO A 29 2.78 -6.17 -49.74
N VAL A 30 3.59 -5.10 -49.63
CA VAL A 30 4.85 -4.98 -50.43
C VAL A 30 5.99 -4.25 -49.69
N VAL A 31 7.16 -4.88 -49.75
CA VAL A 31 8.53 -4.52 -49.35
C VAL A 31 9.16 -3.51 -50.33
N VAL A 32 9.99 -2.56 -49.86
CA VAL A 32 11.08 -2.01 -50.69
C VAL A 32 12.36 -1.80 -49.88
N GLN A 33 13.43 -2.39 -50.41
CA GLN A 33 14.83 -2.39 -49.98
C GLN A 33 15.69 -1.86 -51.15
N SER A 34 16.88 -1.30 -50.87
CA SER A 34 18.03 -0.99 -51.77
C SER A 34 18.34 0.50 -51.90
N LYS A 35 19.59 0.97 -52.03
CA LYS A 35 20.95 0.38 -51.97
C LYS A 35 21.96 1.55 -51.91
N GLU A 36 23.14 1.27 -51.38
CA GLU A 36 24.40 2.03 -51.49
C GLU A 36 24.89 2.17 -52.96
N PRO A 37 25.86 3.06 -53.29
CA PRO A 37 27.29 2.68 -53.16
C PRO A 37 28.31 3.84 -52.88
N THR A 38 29.45 3.48 -52.26
CA THR A 38 30.77 4.19 -52.29
C THR A 38 31.50 3.91 -53.65
N PRO A 39 32.77 4.31 -53.98
CA PRO A 39 33.82 5.10 -53.27
C PRO A 39 34.60 6.13 -54.15
N SER A 40 35.52 6.93 -53.56
CA SER A 40 36.85 7.32 -54.11
C SER A 40 37.62 8.28 -53.17
N ALA A 41 38.94 8.07 -53.03
CA ALA A 41 39.91 8.79 -52.20
C ALA A 41 40.82 9.73 -53.07
N PRO A 42 42.01 10.19 -52.62
CA PRO A 42 42.30 11.38 -51.80
C PRO A 42 43.23 12.41 -52.51
N GLU A 43 43.23 13.69 -52.10
CA GLU A 43 44.24 14.65 -52.60
C GLU A 43 44.72 15.69 -51.54
N THR A 44 45.99 15.54 -51.20
CA THR A 44 47.10 16.48 -50.90
C THR A 44 46.85 17.99 -50.62
N SER A 45 47.41 18.45 -49.48
CA SER A 45 48.01 19.76 -49.07
C SER A 45 48.24 20.88 -50.12
N PRO A 46 48.38 22.19 -49.76
CA PRO A 46 49.28 22.68 -48.69
C PRO A 46 48.98 24.01 -47.96
N LEU A 47 49.78 24.26 -46.91
CA LEU A 47 50.05 25.54 -46.23
C LEU A 47 50.53 26.68 -47.18
N PRO A 48 50.34 27.96 -46.83
CA PRO A 48 51.27 29.05 -47.17
C PRO A 48 51.95 29.60 -45.89
N LYS A 49 53.27 29.45 -45.75
CA LYS A 49 54.35 30.40 -46.15
C LYS A 49 54.50 31.64 -45.24
N GLN A 50 55.51 31.52 -44.38
CA GLN A 50 56.35 32.55 -43.79
C GLN A 50 57.04 33.42 -44.87
N PRO A 51 57.31 34.71 -44.58
CA PRO A 51 58.43 35.45 -45.18
C PRO A 51 59.62 35.58 -44.22
N SER A 52 60.79 35.60 -44.84
CA SER A 52 62.13 35.40 -44.31
C SER A 52 62.86 36.70 -43.92
N THR A 53 63.62 36.63 -42.81
CA THR A 53 64.97 37.20 -42.51
C THR A 53 65.22 38.73 -42.55
N PRO A 54 66.05 39.34 -41.66
CA PRO A 54 67.49 39.04 -41.50
C PRO A 54 68.06 39.05 -40.03
N LEU A 55 69.11 38.25 -39.78
CA LEU A 55 70.07 38.39 -38.65
C LEU A 55 71.31 39.21 -39.11
N PRO A 56 72.24 39.67 -38.25
CA PRO A 56 72.12 40.41 -36.98
C PRO A 56 73.17 41.56 -36.88
N PRO A 57 73.28 42.25 -35.72
CA PRO A 57 74.59 42.65 -35.20
C PRO A 57 74.87 42.05 -33.79
N PRO A 58 76.14 42.08 -33.33
CA PRO A 58 76.68 41.17 -32.33
C PRO A 58 76.28 41.52 -30.89
N VAL A 59 75.98 40.49 -30.10
CA VAL A 59 75.75 40.61 -28.64
C VAL A 59 77.12 40.70 -27.94
N PRO A 60 77.34 41.70 -27.05
CA PRO A 60 78.57 41.81 -26.28
C PRO A 60 78.74 40.65 -25.28
N PRO A 61 79.98 40.31 -24.88
CA PRO A 61 80.25 39.16 -24.03
C PRO A 61 79.54 39.25 -22.67
N SER A 62 78.84 38.17 -22.34
CA SER A 62 78.22 37.92 -21.04
C SER A 62 79.25 38.08 -19.91
N ARG A 63 78.91 38.88 -18.88
CA ARG A 63 79.66 38.92 -17.62
C ARG A 63 79.75 37.50 -17.02
N PRO A 64 80.88 37.08 -16.47
CA PRO A 64 80.96 35.81 -15.76
C PRO A 64 80.12 35.88 -14.49
N HIS A 65 79.05 35.08 -14.42
CA HIS A 65 78.41 34.76 -13.14
C HIS A 65 79.41 34.02 -12.25
N PRO A 66 79.55 34.37 -10.96
CA PRO A 66 80.43 33.64 -10.06
C PRO A 66 79.90 32.21 -9.92
N LYS A 67 80.63 31.24 -10.49
CA LYS A 67 80.41 29.82 -10.20
C LYS A 67 80.85 29.57 -8.76
N PHE A 68 79.96 29.77 -7.80
CA PHE A 68 80.14 29.25 -6.45
C PHE A 68 80.24 27.73 -6.55
N LYS A 69 81.46 27.19 -6.42
CA LYS A 69 81.70 25.76 -6.24
C LYS A 69 81.21 25.38 -4.83
N ILE A 70 79.90 25.27 -4.64
CA ILE A 70 79.34 24.72 -3.41
C ILE A 70 79.71 23.24 -3.40
N LYS A 71 80.65 22.87 -2.52
CA LYS A 71 81.06 21.47 -2.34
C LYS A 71 79.80 20.65 -2.06
N LYS A 72 79.57 19.51 -2.75
CA LYS A 72 78.38 18.65 -2.58
C LYS A 72 78.01 18.34 -1.12
N ARG A 73 78.99 18.35 -0.20
CA ARG A 73 78.79 18.22 1.25
C ARG A 73 77.99 19.38 1.89
N TYR A 74 78.10 20.60 1.38
CA TYR A 74 77.33 21.76 1.84
C TYR A 74 75.87 21.70 1.41
N ILE A 75 75.58 21.19 0.20
CA ILE A 75 74.21 20.99 -0.28
C ILE A 75 73.51 19.90 0.57
N LEU A 76 74.22 18.81 0.87
CA LEU A 76 73.72 17.75 1.74
C LEU A 76 73.44 18.26 3.16
N LEU A 77 74.34 19.07 3.73
CA LEU A 77 74.16 19.66 5.05
C LEU A 77 72.96 20.61 5.10
N MET A 78 72.78 21.44 4.08
CA MET A 78 71.63 22.36 3.99
C MET A 78 70.30 21.62 3.81
N LEU A 79 70.29 20.50 3.08
CA LEU A 79 69.11 19.64 2.98
C LEU A 79 68.77 18.97 4.32
N LEU A 80 69.77 18.52 5.07
CA LEU A 80 69.59 17.91 6.39
C LEU A 80 69.05 18.93 7.41
N ILE A 81 69.61 20.14 7.41
CA ILE A 81 69.14 21.23 8.27
C ILE A 81 67.71 21.64 7.86
N SER A 82 67.42 21.76 6.57
CA SER A 82 66.07 22.04 6.06
C SER A 82 65.07 20.97 6.49
N PHE A 83 65.44 19.68 6.41
CA PHE A 83 64.59 18.57 6.81
C PHE A 83 64.31 18.58 8.33
N ILE A 84 65.33 18.88 9.15
CA ILE A 84 65.16 19.02 10.60
C ILE A 84 64.23 20.21 10.92
N VAL A 85 64.38 21.35 10.24
CA VAL A 85 63.50 22.52 10.41
C VAL A 85 62.06 22.19 9.99
N VAL A 86 61.86 21.41 8.93
CA VAL A 86 60.52 20.96 8.50
C VAL A 86 59.89 20.03 9.53
N ILE A 87 60.65 19.08 10.10
CA ILE A 87 60.15 18.19 11.15
C ILE A 87 59.77 18.99 12.40
N VAL A 88 60.60 19.93 12.84
CA VAL A 88 60.32 20.76 14.02
C VAL A 88 59.11 21.66 13.81
N THR A 89 58.96 22.25 12.62
CA THR A 89 57.78 23.07 12.29
C THR A 89 56.50 22.24 12.19
N LEU A 90 56.54 21.02 11.64
CA LEU A 90 55.41 20.08 11.65
C LEU A 90 55.04 19.64 13.07
N LYS A 91 56.03 19.40 13.94
CA LYS A 91 55.78 19.01 15.33
C LYS A 91 55.14 20.15 16.12
N GLU A 92 55.56 21.39 15.89
CA GLU A 92 54.93 22.57 16.51
C GLU A 92 53.56 22.94 15.91
N LEU A 93 53.34 22.70 14.62
CA LEU A 93 52.01 22.85 14.01
C LEU A 93 51.02 21.82 14.53
N ASN A 94 51.45 20.57 14.73
CA ASN A 94 50.63 19.53 15.34
C ASN A 94 50.39 19.81 16.83
N ARG A 95 51.37 20.34 17.57
CA ARG A 95 51.19 20.77 18.96
C ARG A 95 50.19 21.93 19.06
N LYS A 96 50.27 22.93 18.19
CA LYS A 96 49.29 24.03 18.12
C LYS A 96 47.89 23.55 17.70
N ARG A 97 47.77 22.53 16.84
CA ARG A 97 46.45 21.93 16.54
C ARG A 97 45.85 21.19 17.74
N VAL A 98 46.68 20.60 18.60
CA VAL A 98 46.20 19.94 19.83
C VAL A 98 45.84 20.98 20.91
N GLU A 99 46.56 22.09 21.00
CA GLU A 99 46.21 23.21 21.90
C GLU A 99 44.94 23.99 21.45
N ILE A 100 44.71 24.14 20.14
CA ILE A 100 43.52 24.88 19.62
C ILE A 100 42.23 24.05 19.70
N ILE A 101 42.30 22.73 19.92
CA ILE A 101 41.10 21.88 20.10
C ILE A 101 40.64 21.85 21.58
N ASP A 102 41.47 22.28 22.53
CA ASP A 102 41.16 22.19 23.98
C ASP A 102 40.72 23.51 24.64
N GLU A 103 40.63 24.61 23.87
CA GLU A 103 40.05 25.89 24.33
C GLU A 103 38.82 26.28 23.49
N SER A 104 37.75 25.51 23.61
CA SER A 104 36.41 26.04 23.34
C SER A 104 36.00 26.95 24.51
N PRO A 105 35.48 28.16 24.28
CA PRO A 105 34.97 28.99 25.36
C PRO A 105 33.86 28.24 26.10
N ARG A 106 33.97 28.16 27.44
CA ARG A 106 32.89 27.68 28.30
C ARG A 106 31.70 28.62 28.14
N PHE A 107 30.76 28.24 27.29
CA PHE A 107 29.39 28.74 27.44
C PHE A 107 28.88 28.22 28.79
N ASN A 108 28.60 29.12 29.72
CA ASN A 108 27.69 28.80 30.81
C ASN A 108 26.33 28.56 30.17
N VAL A 109 26.07 27.31 29.80
CA VAL A 109 24.72 26.82 29.63
C VAL A 109 24.12 26.90 31.02
N THR A 110 23.30 27.93 31.28
CA THR A 110 22.19 27.73 32.21
C THR A 110 21.52 26.47 31.69
N GLU A 111 21.63 25.37 32.43
CA GLU A 111 20.89 24.14 32.14
C GLU A 111 19.42 24.56 32.02
N ALA A 112 18.97 24.79 30.79
CA ALA A 112 17.58 24.58 30.47
C ALA A 112 17.30 23.16 30.95
N PRO A 113 16.24 22.93 31.74
CA PRO A 113 15.96 21.60 32.26
C PRO A 113 16.07 20.63 31.08
N THR A 114 16.98 19.66 31.19
CA THR A 114 17.05 18.53 30.28
C THR A 114 15.60 18.13 30.03
N PRO A 115 15.07 18.20 28.80
CA PRO A 115 13.75 17.67 28.56
C PRO A 115 13.87 16.23 29.00
N THR A 116 13.21 15.90 30.12
CA THR A 116 12.95 14.52 30.50
C THR A 116 12.55 13.86 29.19
N PRO A 117 13.24 12.81 28.71
CA PRO A 117 12.73 12.04 27.60
C PRO A 117 11.31 11.73 27.99
N GLU A 118 10.35 12.31 27.29
CA GLU A 118 8.97 11.89 27.42
C GLU A 118 9.04 10.41 27.10
N GLU A 119 9.00 9.59 28.13
CA GLU A 119 9.15 8.15 28.01
C GLU A 119 8.01 7.76 27.09
N GLU A 120 8.34 7.46 25.82
CA GLU A 120 7.33 7.07 24.84
C GLU A 120 6.55 5.95 25.53
N PRO A 121 5.23 6.14 25.71
CA PRO A 121 4.43 5.18 26.46
C PRO A 121 4.71 3.80 25.88
N ALA A 122 5.01 2.83 26.74
CA ALA A 122 5.44 1.50 26.31
C ALA A 122 4.53 1.00 25.18
N LYS A 123 5.11 0.80 23.99
CA LYS A 123 4.37 0.38 22.79
C LYS A 123 3.53 -0.84 23.15
N GLN A 124 2.22 -0.74 22.98
CA GLN A 124 1.33 -1.87 23.15
C GLN A 124 1.31 -2.65 21.84
N TRP A 125 1.40 -3.97 21.94
CA TRP A 125 1.52 -4.86 20.77
C TRP A 125 0.31 -5.79 20.66
N LYS A 126 -0.20 -5.95 19.44
CA LYS A 126 -1.13 -7.02 19.07
C LYS A 126 -0.36 -8.13 18.37
N SER A 127 -0.88 -9.35 18.42
CA SER A 127 -0.34 -10.50 17.69
C SER A 127 -1.28 -10.85 16.54
N PHE A 128 -0.72 -11.06 15.36
CA PHE A 128 -1.42 -11.59 14.21
C PHE A 128 -0.90 -12.99 13.88
N SER A 129 -1.79 -13.88 13.45
CA SER A 129 -1.44 -15.21 12.97
C SER A 129 -2.24 -15.55 11.72
N ALA A 130 -1.55 -16.06 10.70
CA ALA A 130 -2.14 -16.72 9.54
C ALA A 130 -1.58 -18.14 9.48
N SER A 131 -2.18 -19.02 10.29
CA SER A 131 -1.73 -20.41 10.48
C SER A 131 -1.71 -21.22 9.18
N GLN A 132 -2.62 -20.95 8.25
CA GLN A 132 -2.66 -21.56 6.92
C GLN A 132 -1.41 -21.26 6.07
N HIS A 133 -0.73 -20.14 6.35
CA HIS A 133 0.52 -19.75 5.71
C HIS A 133 1.72 -19.84 6.66
N GLY A 134 1.52 -20.33 7.89
CA GLY A 134 2.56 -20.52 8.89
C GLY A 134 3.28 -19.25 9.27
N ILE A 135 2.59 -18.11 9.34
CA ILE A 135 3.19 -16.86 9.81
C ILE A 135 2.49 -16.36 11.06
N THR A 136 3.29 -15.88 12.01
CA THR A 136 2.82 -15.15 13.18
C THR A 136 3.76 -13.98 13.43
N PHE A 137 3.24 -12.78 13.66
CA PHE A 137 4.06 -11.62 14.02
C PHE A 137 3.30 -10.67 14.95
N LYS A 138 4.03 -9.80 15.62
CA LYS A 138 3.49 -8.75 16.46
C LYS A 138 3.56 -7.42 15.74
N TYR A 139 2.55 -6.58 15.94
CA TYR A 139 2.51 -5.23 15.40
C TYR A 139 1.94 -4.25 16.44
N PRO A 140 2.29 -2.96 16.37
CA PRO A 140 1.80 -1.98 17.34
C PRO A 140 0.27 -1.77 17.23
N VAL A 141 -0.40 -1.52 18.36
CA VAL A 141 -1.87 -1.35 18.43
C VAL A 141 -2.40 -0.20 17.57
N GLU A 142 -1.56 0.81 17.35
CA GLU A 142 -1.82 2.00 16.54
C GLU A 142 -1.71 1.73 15.04
N SER A 143 -1.16 0.58 14.65
CA SER A 143 -1.12 0.17 13.25
C SER A 143 -2.40 -0.55 12.85
N TYR A 144 -2.86 -0.26 11.64
CA TYR A 144 -3.95 -0.99 11.01
C TYR A 144 -3.40 -2.26 10.35
N LEU A 145 -4.15 -3.38 10.44
CA LEU A 145 -3.78 -4.62 9.76
C LEU A 145 -4.71 -4.87 8.55
N GLU A 146 -4.13 -4.82 7.36
CA GLU A 146 -4.76 -5.23 6.11
C GLU A 146 -4.43 -6.71 5.83
N LYS A 147 -5.43 -7.49 5.43
CA LYS A 147 -5.29 -8.92 5.11
C LYS A 147 -5.78 -9.18 3.69
N SER A 148 -5.20 -10.18 3.06
CA SER A 148 -5.61 -10.65 1.75
C SER A 148 -7.09 -11.03 1.72
N ASN A 149 -7.75 -10.69 0.62
CA ASN A 149 -9.10 -11.17 0.35
C ASN A 149 -9.09 -12.70 0.22
N PRO A 150 -9.77 -13.45 1.12
CA PRO A 150 -9.76 -14.91 1.11
C PRO A 150 -10.53 -15.52 -0.08
N PHE A 151 -11.26 -14.72 -0.85
CA PHE A 151 -11.86 -15.13 -2.12
C PHE A 151 -10.91 -14.97 -3.32
N SER A 152 -9.82 -14.21 -3.18
CA SER A 152 -8.86 -14.00 -4.28
C SER A 152 -8.03 -15.26 -4.55
N GLN A 153 -7.69 -15.47 -5.82
CA GLN A 153 -6.73 -16.49 -6.26
C GLN A 153 -5.28 -15.96 -6.26
N ASP A 154 -5.09 -14.67 -5.97
CA ASP A 154 -3.77 -14.04 -5.91
C ASP A 154 -2.97 -14.53 -4.71
N SER A 155 -1.66 -14.28 -4.75
CA SER A 155 -0.76 -14.54 -3.63
C SER A 155 -1.24 -13.80 -2.37
N PRO A 156 -1.41 -14.48 -1.22
CA PRO A 156 -1.81 -13.85 0.02
C PRO A 156 -0.88 -12.72 0.45
N VAL A 157 -1.44 -11.56 0.75
CA VAL A 157 -0.74 -10.37 1.25
C VAL A 157 -1.23 -10.00 2.65
N TYR A 158 -0.30 -9.67 3.54
CA TYR A 158 -0.58 -9.17 4.89
C TYR A 158 0.19 -7.88 5.11
N LYS A 159 -0.48 -6.81 5.57
CA LYS A 159 0.18 -5.51 5.81
C LYS A 159 -0.14 -4.98 7.19
N ALA A 160 0.88 -4.66 7.98
CA ALA A 160 0.75 -3.77 9.13
C ALA A 160 1.13 -2.35 8.69
N ILE A 161 0.18 -1.43 8.80
CA ILE A 161 0.27 -0.07 8.25
C ILE A 161 0.17 0.93 9.40
N PHE A 162 1.20 1.74 9.55
CA PHE A 162 1.23 2.83 10.52
C PHE A 162 1.11 4.18 9.81
N ARG A 163 0.15 4.99 10.27
CA ARG A 163 -0.09 6.35 9.79
C ARG A 163 0.79 7.34 10.55
N GLY A 164 1.73 7.98 9.86
CA GLY A 164 2.49 9.11 10.41
C GLY A 164 1.60 10.32 10.67
N LYS A 165 2.05 11.25 11.51
CA LYS A 165 1.24 12.42 11.93
C LYS A 165 0.87 13.34 10.77
N ARG A 166 1.67 13.34 9.70
CA ARG A 166 1.42 14.17 8.53
C ARG A 166 0.52 13.48 7.52
N GLN A 167 0.37 12.15 7.58
CA GLN A 167 -0.39 11.36 6.64
C GLN A 167 -1.89 11.69 6.70
N ASP A 168 -2.50 11.88 5.54
CA ASP A 168 -3.93 12.15 5.41
C ASP A 168 -4.77 10.99 5.96
N GLU A 169 -5.99 11.32 6.38
CA GLU A 169 -6.97 10.32 6.81
C GLU A 169 -7.45 9.48 5.61
N GLY A 170 -7.69 8.19 5.84
CA GLY A 170 -8.20 7.25 4.83
C GLY A 170 -7.34 5.99 4.66
N LEU A 171 -7.64 5.22 3.62
CA LEU A 171 -6.94 3.98 3.28
C LEU A 171 -5.54 4.29 2.71
N ILE A 172 -4.52 3.70 3.31
CA ILE A 172 -3.12 3.89 2.93
C ILE A 172 -2.67 2.74 2.03
N THR A 173 -2.04 3.08 0.92
CA THR A 173 -1.42 2.17 -0.04
C THR A 173 0.06 2.54 -0.21
N GLU A 174 0.84 1.66 -0.85
CA GLU A 174 2.25 1.92 -1.14
C GLU A 174 2.46 3.19 -1.98
N SER A 175 1.49 3.52 -2.86
CA SER A 175 1.57 4.68 -3.74
C SER A 175 1.17 5.99 -3.07
N ASN A 176 0.29 5.97 -2.07
CA ASN A 176 -0.19 7.17 -1.38
C ASN A 176 0.42 7.38 0.02
N LEU A 177 1.32 6.47 0.45
CA LEU A 177 2.13 6.69 1.63
C LEU A 177 3.01 7.93 1.42
N PHE A 178 2.99 8.84 2.40
CA PHE A 178 3.84 10.01 2.44
C PHE A 178 4.41 10.30 3.84
N ASP A 179 3.80 9.76 4.90
CA ASP A 179 4.37 9.76 6.25
C ASP A 179 3.93 8.49 7.01
N GLY A 180 4.87 7.66 7.42
CA GLY A 180 4.59 6.40 8.12
C GLY A 180 5.31 5.19 7.52
N TYR A 181 4.78 4.00 7.79
CA TYR A 181 5.32 2.76 7.25
C TYR A 181 4.25 1.74 6.86
N ILE A 182 4.65 0.82 5.98
CA ILE A 182 3.95 -0.41 5.63
C ILE A 182 4.94 -1.55 5.82
N PHE A 183 4.64 -2.45 6.76
CA PHE A 183 5.29 -3.75 6.85
C PHE A 183 4.41 -4.77 6.12
N LYS A 184 4.88 -5.30 5.01
CA LYS A 184 4.11 -6.16 4.10
C LYS A 184 4.76 -7.53 3.98
N ILE A 185 3.96 -8.58 4.03
CA ILE A 185 4.36 -9.97 3.73
C ILE A 185 3.50 -10.46 2.57
N VAL A 186 4.15 -10.84 1.46
CA VAL A 186 3.53 -11.58 0.35
C VAL A 186 3.95 -13.03 0.44
N VAL A 187 2.97 -13.94 0.45
CA VAL A 187 3.18 -15.38 0.49
C VAL A 187 3.03 -15.94 -0.91
N ASN A 188 4.12 -16.39 -1.50
CA ASN A 188 4.15 -17.02 -2.82
C ASN A 188 4.47 -18.51 -2.69
N THR A 189 4.07 -19.31 -3.68
CA THR A 189 4.61 -20.67 -3.82
C THR A 189 5.85 -20.66 -4.72
N ASN A 190 6.79 -21.56 -4.49
CA ASN A 190 7.97 -21.72 -5.34
C ASN A 190 8.04 -23.12 -5.95
N PRO A 191 7.12 -23.47 -6.86
CA PRO A 191 7.06 -24.82 -7.43
C PRO A 191 8.32 -25.20 -8.21
N GLN A 192 9.09 -24.21 -8.68
CA GLN A 192 10.31 -24.40 -9.44
C GLN A 192 11.59 -24.41 -8.57
N ASN A 193 11.45 -24.32 -7.24
CA ASN A 193 12.57 -24.29 -6.29
C ASN A 193 13.68 -23.28 -6.68
N ARG A 194 13.28 -22.10 -7.18
CA ARG A 194 14.24 -21.06 -7.57
C ARG A 194 15.07 -20.62 -6.35
N PRO A 195 16.40 -20.46 -6.47
CA PRO A 195 17.24 -19.95 -5.38
C PRO A 195 16.79 -18.57 -4.89
N LEU A 196 16.82 -18.35 -3.58
CA LEU A 196 16.44 -17.07 -2.98
C LEU A 196 17.23 -15.88 -3.53
N ILE A 197 18.52 -16.09 -3.80
CA ILE A 197 19.40 -15.05 -4.35
C ILE A 197 18.94 -14.59 -5.75
N ASP A 198 18.41 -15.50 -6.56
CA ASP A 198 17.93 -15.17 -7.90
C ASP A 198 16.59 -14.42 -7.83
N LEU A 199 15.72 -14.79 -6.88
CA LEU A 199 14.49 -14.04 -6.60
C LEU A 199 14.81 -12.59 -6.17
N ALA A 200 15.75 -12.43 -5.23
CA ALA A 200 16.18 -11.11 -4.76
C ALA A 200 16.83 -10.28 -5.88
N ARG A 201 17.72 -10.86 -6.69
CA ARG A 201 18.35 -10.15 -7.84
C ARG A 201 17.34 -9.74 -8.91
N ASN A 202 16.33 -10.57 -9.17
CA ASN A 202 15.25 -10.21 -10.08
C ASN A 202 14.41 -9.06 -9.51
N LYS A 203 14.14 -9.05 -8.21
CA LYS A 203 13.44 -7.94 -7.55
C LYS A 203 14.27 -6.64 -7.58
N VAL A 204 15.58 -6.71 -7.33
CA VAL A 204 16.52 -5.59 -7.52
C VAL A 204 16.41 -5.03 -8.95
N SER A 205 16.41 -5.90 -9.96
CA SER A 205 16.26 -5.50 -11.37
C SER A 205 14.92 -4.83 -11.65
N SER A 206 13.84 -5.28 -10.99
CA SER A 206 12.53 -4.64 -11.06
C SER A 206 12.56 -3.22 -10.49
N PHE A 207 13.21 -3.01 -9.34
CA PHE A 207 13.37 -1.66 -8.78
C PHE A 207 14.25 -0.78 -9.68
N ALA A 208 15.36 -1.29 -10.19
CA ALA A 208 16.21 -0.54 -11.12
C ALA A 208 15.48 -0.07 -12.37
N PHE A 209 14.46 -0.83 -12.81
CA PHE A 209 13.62 -0.45 -13.95
C PHE A 209 12.53 0.60 -13.59
N SER A 210 11.98 0.55 -12.39
CA SER A 210 10.83 1.38 -11.99
C SER A 210 11.18 2.64 -11.18
N CYS A 211 12.33 2.66 -10.52
CA CYS A 211 12.76 3.75 -9.66
C CYS A 211 13.38 4.91 -10.47
N PRO A 212 13.35 6.15 -9.95
CA PRO A 212 14.08 7.26 -10.54
C PRO A 212 15.61 7.03 -10.47
N ASP A 213 16.37 7.68 -11.35
CA ASP A 213 17.84 7.55 -11.44
C ASP A 213 18.59 7.92 -10.15
N LEU A 214 17.98 8.74 -9.28
CA LEU A 214 18.53 9.13 -7.98
C LEU A 214 18.37 8.06 -6.90
N ALA A 215 17.63 6.98 -7.18
CA ALA A 215 17.45 5.89 -6.25
C ALA A 215 18.76 5.11 -6.07
N GLN A 216 19.00 4.67 -4.84
CA GLN A 216 20.17 3.85 -4.50
C GLN A 216 19.68 2.46 -4.12
N ILE A 217 20.18 1.44 -4.81
CA ILE A 217 19.84 0.04 -4.56
C ILE A 217 21.12 -0.66 -4.08
N SER A 218 21.06 -1.28 -2.90
CA SER A 218 22.20 -2.04 -2.36
C SER A 218 22.40 -3.35 -3.10
N GLU A 219 23.56 -3.97 -2.90
CA GLU A 219 23.75 -5.38 -3.25
C GLU A 219 22.84 -6.27 -2.38
N VAL A 220 22.60 -7.50 -2.86
CA VAL A 220 21.86 -8.50 -2.10
C VAL A 220 22.77 -9.14 -1.07
N GLU A 221 22.35 -9.13 0.19
CA GLU A 221 23.09 -9.65 1.32
C GLU A 221 22.35 -10.84 1.97
N ALA A 222 23.13 -11.81 2.45
CA ALA A 222 22.58 -12.95 3.19
C ALA A 222 22.27 -12.53 4.64
N THR A 223 21.08 -12.88 5.11
CA THR A 223 20.63 -12.62 6.48
C THR A 223 19.88 -13.82 7.04
N LYS A 224 19.28 -13.67 8.23
CA LYS A 224 18.41 -14.69 8.83
C LYS A 224 17.11 -14.10 9.36
N ILE A 225 16.01 -14.79 9.09
CA ILE A 225 14.68 -14.50 9.64
C ILE A 225 14.22 -15.75 10.39
N ASP A 226 13.93 -15.62 11.68
CA ASP A 226 13.57 -16.75 12.55
C ASP A 226 14.52 -17.96 12.45
N GLY A 227 15.82 -17.66 12.29
CA GLY A 227 16.89 -18.65 12.11
C GLY A 227 16.95 -19.32 10.73
N LEU A 228 16.00 -19.03 9.83
CA LEU A 228 16.01 -19.47 8.43
C LEU A 228 16.92 -18.57 7.59
N THR A 229 17.54 -19.15 6.55
CA THR A 229 18.36 -18.37 5.62
C THR A 229 17.48 -17.44 4.80
N ALA A 230 17.88 -16.18 4.70
CA ALA A 230 17.17 -15.15 3.96
C ALA A 230 18.13 -14.33 3.09
N GLN A 231 17.57 -13.63 2.10
CA GLN A 231 18.29 -12.71 1.22
C GLN A 231 17.61 -11.34 1.28
N ALA A 232 18.36 -10.29 1.55
CA ALA A 232 17.81 -8.95 1.72
C ALA A 232 18.59 -7.90 0.92
N PHE A 233 17.91 -6.80 0.58
CA PHE A 233 18.54 -5.61 0.00
C PHE A 233 17.72 -4.37 0.36
N ASN A 234 18.33 -3.20 0.22
CA ASN A 234 17.73 -1.91 0.51
C ASN A 234 17.58 -1.08 -0.77
N VAL A 235 16.51 -0.28 -0.82
CA VAL A 235 16.27 0.71 -1.86
C VAL A 235 15.96 2.04 -1.20
N ILE A 236 16.73 3.08 -1.51
CA ILE A 236 16.56 4.41 -0.94
C ILE A 236 16.15 5.36 -2.06
N ASN A 237 15.25 6.32 -1.76
CA ASN A 237 14.77 7.34 -2.69
C ASN A 237 13.99 6.80 -3.91
N CYS A 238 13.32 5.65 -3.79
CA CYS A 238 12.42 5.14 -4.83
C CYS A 238 10.96 5.52 -4.54
N ASN A 239 10.69 6.83 -4.41
CA ASN A 239 9.46 7.42 -3.84
C ASN A 239 9.21 7.13 -2.35
N SER A 240 9.54 5.92 -1.91
CA SER A 240 9.68 5.49 -0.52
C SER A 240 11.05 4.83 -0.35
N ASP A 241 11.44 4.57 0.90
CA ASP A 241 12.58 3.72 1.18
C ASP A 241 12.06 2.30 1.49
N PHE A 242 12.80 1.30 1.04
CA PHE A 242 12.43 -0.10 1.13
C PHE A 242 13.58 -0.90 1.72
N LYS A 243 13.22 -1.89 2.54
CA LYS A 243 14.07 -3.03 2.85
C LYS A 243 13.27 -4.28 2.52
N VAL A 244 13.76 -5.04 1.55
CA VAL A 244 13.08 -6.20 1.00
C VAL A 244 13.84 -7.45 1.42
N THR A 245 13.13 -8.40 2.03
CA THR A 245 13.71 -9.66 2.51
C THR A 245 12.94 -10.85 1.95
N PHE A 246 13.64 -11.80 1.36
CA PHE A 246 13.09 -13.09 0.94
C PHE A 246 13.52 -14.20 1.89
N VAL A 247 12.56 -14.99 2.36
CA VAL A 247 12.79 -16.20 3.16
C VAL A 247 11.94 -17.34 2.64
N VAL A 248 12.48 -18.55 2.68
CA VAL A 248 11.77 -19.78 2.27
C VAL A 248 11.56 -20.68 3.48
N SER A 249 10.34 -21.20 3.59
CA SER A 249 10.02 -22.33 4.46
C SER A 249 9.06 -23.26 3.71
N LYS A 250 9.40 -24.55 3.65
CA LYS A 250 8.66 -25.55 2.87
C LYS A 250 8.47 -25.10 1.40
N ASN A 251 7.22 -24.98 0.97
CA ASN A 251 6.82 -24.62 -0.39
C ASN A 251 6.52 -23.12 -0.54
N PHE A 252 6.62 -22.34 0.54
CA PHE A 252 6.35 -20.91 0.54
C PHE A 252 7.64 -20.10 0.45
N VAL A 253 7.60 -19.09 -0.41
CA VAL A 253 8.51 -17.95 -0.41
C VAL A 253 7.75 -16.78 0.20
N TYR A 254 8.28 -16.24 1.27
CA TYR A 254 7.79 -15.01 1.88
C TYR A 254 8.65 -13.86 1.36
N GLU A 255 8.02 -12.92 0.68
CA GLU A 255 8.59 -11.63 0.33
C GLU A 255 8.12 -10.62 1.37
N ILE A 256 9.06 -10.06 2.12
CA ILE A 256 8.79 -9.15 3.22
C ILE A 256 9.31 -7.77 2.83
N ASP A 257 8.41 -6.82 2.67
CA ASP A 257 8.73 -5.43 2.35
C ASP A 257 8.53 -4.56 3.61
N GLN A 258 9.61 -3.94 4.09
CA GLN A 258 9.55 -2.82 5.03
C GLN A 258 9.60 -1.54 4.21
N ILE A 259 8.47 -0.84 4.11
CA ILE A 259 8.31 0.36 3.28
C ILE A 259 8.12 1.54 4.23
N TYR A 260 8.94 2.57 4.16
CA TYR A 260 8.83 3.73 5.04
C TYR A 260 9.06 5.04 4.29
N LYS A 261 8.33 6.06 4.73
CA LYS A 261 8.39 7.40 4.15
C LYS A 261 8.18 8.45 5.21
N GLY A 262 8.89 9.55 5.08
CA GLY A 262 8.87 10.67 6.02
C GLY A 262 10.15 11.48 5.91
N ASP A 263 10.33 12.44 6.81
CA ASP A 263 11.59 13.19 6.90
C ASP A 263 12.67 12.30 7.55
N ILE A 264 13.94 12.68 7.43
CA ILE A 264 15.10 11.85 7.84
C ILE A 264 14.94 11.27 9.26
N GLY A 265 14.52 12.09 10.24
CA GLY A 265 14.32 11.64 11.62
C GLY A 265 13.15 10.65 11.79
N PHE A 266 12.06 10.85 11.05
CA PHE A 266 10.90 9.95 11.08
C PHE A 266 11.19 8.63 10.37
N LYS A 267 11.93 8.66 9.24
CA LYS A 267 12.33 7.45 8.52
C LYS A 267 13.10 6.48 9.39
N GLN A 268 14.09 6.96 10.16
CA GLN A 268 14.86 6.11 11.08
C GLN A 268 13.98 5.47 12.17
N LYS A 269 12.98 6.22 12.66
CA LYS A 269 11.99 5.67 13.61
C LYS A 269 11.16 4.56 12.96
N TYR A 270 10.65 4.80 11.75
CA TYR A 270 9.83 3.83 11.02
C TYR A 270 10.59 2.58 10.61
N GLU A 271 11.85 2.73 10.20
CA GLU A 271 12.76 1.60 9.95
C GLU A 271 12.91 0.76 11.22
N LYS A 272 13.20 1.39 12.37
CA LYS A 272 13.29 0.69 13.65
C LYS A 272 11.97 0.02 14.05
N ASP A 273 10.84 0.69 13.89
CA ASP A 273 9.52 0.15 14.22
C ASP A 273 9.21 -1.10 13.38
N THR A 274 9.53 -1.08 12.09
CA THR A 274 9.34 -2.23 11.19
C THR A 274 10.36 -3.34 11.43
N ASP A 275 11.59 -3.02 11.84
CA ASP A 275 12.58 -4.02 12.28
C ASP A 275 12.09 -4.75 13.55
N GLU A 276 11.45 -4.06 14.50
CA GLU A 276 10.84 -4.68 15.68
C GLU A 276 9.70 -5.65 15.29
N ILE A 277 8.88 -5.29 14.30
CA ILE A 277 7.86 -6.19 13.73
C ILE A 277 8.54 -7.42 13.11
N LEU A 278 9.56 -7.22 12.26
CA LEU A 278 10.28 -8.30 11.58
C LEU A 278 10.93 -9.27 12.58
N LEU A 279 11.54 -8.74 13.66
CA LEU A 279 12.14 -9.55 14.72
C LEU A 279 11.12 -10.43 15.46
N SER A 280 9.86 -10.01 15.49
CA SER A 280 8.78 -10.79 16.10
C SER A 280 8.20 -11.86 15.16
N LEU A 281 8.54 -11.83 13.86
CA LEU A 281 8.04 -12.77 12.87
C LEU A 281 8.52 -14.19 13.18
N LYS A 282 7.55 -15.10 13.25
CA LYS A 282 7.72 -16.54 13.36
C LYS A 282 7.18 -17.21 12.12
N ILE A 283 7.97 -18.14 11.59
CA ILE A 283 7.60 -18.93 10.41
C ILE A 283 7.48 -20.38 10.85
N ASP A 284 6.24 -20.86 10.94
CA ASP A 284 5.94 -22.20 11.37
C ASP A 284 6.46 -23.24 10.37
N ARG A 285 7.22 -24.19 10.90
CA ARG A 285 7.78 -25.31 10.14
C ARG A 285 6.82 -26.49 10.08
N GLU A 286 5.68 -26.39 10.73
CA GLU A 286 4.58 -27.37 10.75
C GLU A 286 3.31 -26.60 10.43
N LEU A 287 2.67 -26.94 9.32
CA LEU A 287 1.44 -26.27 8.90
C LEU A 287 0.30 -27.21 9.29
N PRO A 288 -0.77 -26.71 9.90
CA PRO A 288 -1.97 -27.50 10.06
C PRO A 288 -2.48 -27.95 8.67
N PRO A 289 -3.32 -29.00 8.62
CA PRO A 289 -4.06 -29.32 7.41
C PRO A 289 -4.76 -28.07 6.88
N PRO A 290 -4.76 -27.81 5.57
CA PRO A 290 -5.44 -26.65 5.02
C PRO A 290 -6.93 -26.79 5.30
N GLU A 291 -7.47 -25.93 6.16
CA GLU A 291 -8.91 -25.73 6.27
C GLU A 291 -9.37 -24.85 5.11
N ASP A 292 -10.59 -25.10 4.58
CA ASP A 292 -11.18 -24.20 3.60
C ASP A 292 -11.41 -22.84 4.27
N PRO A 293 -10.77 -21.75 3.77
CA PRO A 293 -10.93 -20.42 4.35
C PRO A 293 -12.34 -19.87 4.15
N ILE A 294 -13.12 -20.44 3.23
CA ILE A 294 -14.47 -19.99 2.90
C ILE A 294 -15.48 -21.07 3.24
N ILE A 295 -16.51 -20.73 4.01
CA ILE A 295 -17.63 -21.63 4.34
C ILE A 295 -18.95 -21.07 3.80
N THR A 296 -19.95 -21.94 3.66
CA THR A 296 -21.30 -21.56 3.24
C THR A 296 -22.22 -21.45 4.46
N PHE A 297 -22.84 -20.29 4.64
CA PHE A 297 -23.99 -20.13 5.52
C PHE A 297 -25.27 -20.47 4.76
N THR A 298 -26.19 -21.21 5.39
CA THR A 298 -27.49 -21.55 4.80
C THR A 298 -28.62 -21.28 5.81
N SER A 299 -29.60 -20.46 5.41
CA SER A 299 -30.86 -20.30 6.14
C SER A 299 -31.96 -21.07 5.43
N GLY A 300 -32.35 -22.22 5.99
CA GLY A 300 -33.46 -23.02 5.45
C GLY A 300 -34.81 -22.31 5.54
N VAL A 301 -35.05 -21.58 6.64
CA VAL A 301 -36.31 -20.86 6.91
C VAL A 301 -36.51 -19.70 5.92
N HIS A 302 -35.43 -18.98 5.61
CA HIS A 302 -35.47 -17.82 4.71
C HIS A 302 -34.98 -18.12 3.30
N ARG A 303 -34.63 -19.38 3.03
CA ARG A 303 -34.31 -19.94 1.70
C ARG A 303 -33.19 -19.18 0.98
N PHE A 304 -32.15 -18.79 1.71
CA PHE A 304 -30.95 -18.21 1.11
C PHE A 304 -29.68 -18.88 1.65
N SER A 305 -28.61 -18.79 0.88
CA SER A 305 -27.28 -19.18 1.29
C SER A 305 -26.24 -18.24 0.69
N PHE A 306 -25.10 -18.09 1.35
CA PHE A 306 -23.97 -17.33 0.81
C PHE A 306 -22.65 -17.86 1.38
N ARG A 307 -21.54 -17.51 0.76
CA ARG A 307 -20.19 -17.88 1.18
C ARG A 307 -19.55 -16.74 1.98
N HIS A 308 -18.82 -17.07 3.04
CA HIS A 308 -18.09 -16.07 3.83
C HIS A 308 -16.80 -16.64 4.46
N PRO A 309 -15.85 -15.80 4.90
CA PRO A 309 -14.53 -16.22 5.38
C PRO A 309 -14.53 -16.73 6.82
N ARG A 310 -15.47 -17.61 7.16
CA ARG A 310 -15.63 -18.16 8.52
C ARG A 310 -15.77 -17.09 9.60
N PHE A 311 -16.39 -15.97 9.25
CA PHE A 311 -16.78 -14.93 10.20
C PHE A 311 -17.53 -15.49 11.39
N ASN A 312 -17.27 -14.89 12.55
CA ASN A 312 -17.87 -15.27 13.80
C ASN A 312 -19.34 -14.87 13.79
N THR A 313 -20.22 -15.84 14.08
CA THR A 313 -21.67 -15.64 14.12
C THR A 313 -22.23 -15.43 15.52
N ASP A 314 -21.41 -15.69 16.55
CA ASP A 314 -21.79 -15.61 17.96
C ASP A 314 -21.33 -14.30 18.60
N CYS A 315 -20.35 -13.62 17.99
CA CYS A 315 -19.89 -12.34 18.48
C CYS A 315 -20.68 -11.18 17.88
N CYS A 316 -20.84 -10.18 18.75
CA CYS A 316 -20.90 -8.77 18.39
C CYS A 316 -22.14 -8.42 17.54
N GLN A 317 -22.96 -7.52 18.05
CA GLN A 317 -24.13 -7.09 17.29
C GLN A 317 -23.71 -6.07 16.24
N VAL A 318 -24.09 -6.32 15.00
CA VAL A 318 -24.10 -5.30 13.95
C VAL A 318 -25.36 -4.47 14.14
N PRO A 319 -25.30 -3.13 14.02
CA PRO A 319 -26.48 -2.29 14.10
C PRO A 319 -27.61 -2.79 13.20
N SER A 320 -28.81 -2.89 13.78
CA SER A 320 -29.99 -3.39 13.08
C SER A 320 -30.70 -2.27 12.31
N PRO A 321 -31.49 -2.61 11.28
CA PRO A 321 -32.43 -1.70 10.64
C PRO A 321 -33.42 -1.11 11.66
N VAL A 322 -34.00 0.04 11.33
CA VAL A 322 -34.87 0.79 12.26
C VAL A 322 -36.34 0.45 12.05
N TYR A 323 -36.76 0.25 10.81
CA TYR A 323 -38.11 -0.12 10.40
C TYR A 323 -38.21 -1.62 10.12
N GLY A 324 -39.28 -2.22 10.65
CA GLY A 324 -39.58 -3.65 10.50
C GLY A 324 -39.59 -4.41 11.81
N ILE A 325 -40.01 -5.67 11.74
CA ILE A 325 -40.04 -6.59 12.87
C ILE A 325 -39.12 -7.77 12.58
N PHE A 326 -37.98 -7.80 13.26
CA PHE A 326 -36.95 -8.82 13.10
C PHE A 326 -36.92 -9.77 14.29
N PHE A 327 -37.54 -10.94 14.14
CA PHE A 327 -37.43 -12.02 15.12
C PHE A 327 -36.02 -12.61 15.16
N ASN A 328 -35.68 -13.35 16.22
CA ASN A 328 -34.34 -13.97 16.33
C ASN A 328 -34.02 -14.91 15.17
N SER A 329 -35.03 -15.55 14.57
CA SER A 329 -34.88 -16.38 13.38
C SER A 329 -34.54 -15.60 12.10
N GLY A 330 -34.69 -14.27 12.11
CA GLY A 330 -34.39 -13.37 11.00
C GLY A 330 -33.24 -12.42 11.30
N LYS A 331 -32.37 -12.73 12.27
CA LYS A 331 -31.18 -11.92 12.62
C LYS A 331 -29.94 -12.79 12.54
N PHE A 332 -29.03 -12.44 11.65
CA PHE A 332 -27.77 -13.16 11.47
C PHE A 332 -26.62 -12.15 11.47
N TYR A 333 -25.59 -12.39 12.29
CA TYR A 333 -24.42 -11.52 12.38
C TYR A 333 -23.21 -12.27 11.87
N PHE A 334 -22.34 -11.59 11.13
CA PHE A 334 -21.12 -12.15 10.57
C PHE A 334 -19.99 -11.14 10.77
N VAL A 335 -19.12 -11.43 11.73
CA VAL A 335 -18.12 -10.47 12.21
C VAL A 335 -16.71 -11.02 11.99
N ASP A 336 -15.83 -10.21 11.41
CA ASP A 336 -14.42 -10.57 11.27
C ASP A 336 -13.70 -10.44 12.63
N THR A 337 -13.46 -11.58 13.28
CA THR A 337 -12.72 -11.64 14.55
C THR A 337 -11.28 -12.11 14.39
N SER A 338 -10.74 -12.13 13.17
CA SER A 338 -9.36 -12.63 12.94
C SER A 338 -8.27 -11.70 13.51
N LEU A 339 -8.62 -10.47 13.91
CA LEU A 339 -7.75 -9.57 14.68
C LEU A 339 -8.06 -9.57 16.18
N GLY A 340 -8.87 -10.53 16.64
CA GLY A 340 -9.47 -10.54 17.96
C GLY A 340 -10.94 -10.12 17.94
N ILE A 341 -11.60 -10.25 19.09
CA ILE A 341 -12.98 -9.82 19.28
C ILE A 341 -13.02 -8.28 19.25
N PRO A 342 -13.88 -7.66 18.41
CA PRO A 342 -14.09 -6.22 18.42
C PRO A 342 -14.36 -5.67 19.82
N GLU A 343 -13.65 -4.60 20.15
CA GLU A 343 -13.91 -3.86 21.39
C GLU A 343 -15.29 -3.21 21.34
N LYS A 344 -15.95 -3.12 22.50
CA LYS A 344 -17.27 -2.51 22.60
C LYS A 344 -17.23 -1.06 22.11
N ASN A 345 -18.20 -0.68 21.28
CA ASN A 345 -18.36 0.66 20.69
C ASN A 345 -17.21 1.10 19.76
N LYS A 346 -16.41 0.15 19.23
CA LYS A 346 -15.43 0.45 18.17
C LYS A 346 -15.95 -0.06 16.82
N PRO A 347 -15.67 0.66 15.71
CA PRO A 347 -15.93 0.14 14.37
C PRO A 347 -15.22 -1.20 14.15
N PHE A 348 -15.79 -2.06 13.32
CA PHE A 348 -15.22 -3.35 12.94
C PHE A 348 -15.74 -3.78 11.57
N ASP A 349 -14.98 -4.64 10.90
CA ASP A 349 -15.41 -5.23 9.63
C ASP A 349 -16.42 -6.35 9.91
N GLY A 350 -17.62 -6.21 9.37
CA GLY A 350 -18.69 -7.19 9.56
C GLY A 350 -19.98 -6.75 8.91
N PHE A 351 -20.96 -7.65 8.92
CA PHE A 351 -22.30 -7.35 8.42
C PHE A 351 -23.36 -8.16 9.14
N GLY A 352 -24.58 -7.61 9.15
CA GLY A 352 -25.77 -8.27 9.66
C GLY A 352 -26.75 -8.51 8.51
N VAL A 353 -27.39 -9.67 8.49
CA VAL A 353 -28.51 -9.98 7.60
C VAL A 353 -29.78 -10.04 8.43
N PHE A 354 -30.75 -9.20 8.07
CA PHE A 354 -32.01 -9.03 8.75
C PHE A 354 -33.14 -9.38 7.78
N VAL A 355 -34.03 -10.29 8.18
CA VAL A 355 -35.17 -10.71 7.37
C VAL A 355 -36.46 -10.38 8.10
N ASP A 356 -37.25 -9.48 7.53
CA ASP A 356 -38.63 -9.22 7.94
C ASP A 356 -39.57 -10.10 7.10
N GLU A 357 -40.48 -10.80 7.76
CA GLU A 357 -41.54 -11.59 7.10
C GLU A 357 -42.49 -10.71 6.27
N ASN A 358 -42.59 -9.43 6.62
CA ASN A 358 -43.45 -8.43 6.03
C ASN A 358 -44.90 -8.95 5.97
N GLU A 359 -45.43 -9.31 7.14
CA GLU A 359 -46.76 -9.94 7.28
C GLU A 359 -47.88 -9.09 6.65
N MET A 360 -47.72 -7.76 6.71
CA MET A 360 -48.63 -6.79 6.10
C MET A 360 -48.49 -6.67 4.58
N LYS A 361 -47.49 -7.33 3.97
CA LYS A 361 -47.19 -7.36 2.54
C LYS A 361 -47.08 -5.95 1.95
N VAL A 362 -46.41 -5.07 2.68
CA VAL A 362 -46.10 -3.70 2.22
C VAL A 362 -45.26 -3.81 0.93
N PRO A 363 -45.60 -3.09 -0.15
CA PRO A 363 -44.78 -3.07 -1.36
C PRO A 363 -43.34 -2.63 -1.07
N PHE A 364 -42.36 -3.21 -1.76
CA PHE A 364 -40.93 -2.94 -1.53
C PHE A 364 -40.59 -1.45 -1.51
N GLU A 365 -41.08 -0.68 -2.48
CA GLU A 365 -40.83 0.77 -2.57
C GLU A 365 -41.36 1.54 -1.35
N MET A 366 -42.52 1.15 -0.84
CA MET A 366 -43.09 1.77 0.37
C MET A 366 -42.27 1.39 1.61
N TYR A 367 -41.85 0.14 1.71
CA TYR A 367 -40.98 -0.33 2.79
C TYR A 367 -39.64 0.42 2.78
N LEU A 368 -39.03 0.56 1.61
CA LEU A 368 -37.78 1.31 1.40
C LEU A 368 -37.91 2.76 1.88
N VAL A 369 -38.99 3.46 1.50
CA VAL A 369 -39.24 4.83 1.95
C VAL A 369 -39.40 4.91 3.47
N SER A 370 -40.09 3.94 4.09
CA SER A 370 -40.25 3.88 5.54
C SER A 370 -38.92 3.69 6.27
N GLU A 371 -38.08 2.76 5.83
CA GLU A 371 -36.74 2.56 6.40
C GLU A 371 -35.87 3.81 6.22
N LYS A 372 -35.84 4.40 5.03
CA LYS A 372 -35.08 5.64 4.76
C LYS A 372 -35.46 6.75 5.73
N ASN A 373 -36.76 7.01 5.91
CA ASN A 373 -37.22 8.06 6.82
C ASN A 373 -36.82 7.77 8.28
N ALA A 374 -36.96 6.51 8.71
CA ALA A 374 -36.60 6.10 10.07
C ALA A 374 -35.08 6.25 10.32
N LEU A 375 -34.24 5.88 9.35
CA LEU A 375 -32.79 6.04 9.43
C LEU A 375 -32.36 7.51 9.48
N LEU A 376 -32.97 8.37 8.64
CA LEU A 376 -32.66 9.81 8.64
C LEU A 376 -33.06 10.48 9.95
N GLU A 377 -34.19 10.08 10.54
CA GLU A 377 -34.61 10.54 11.86
C GLU A 377 -33.61 10.11 12.94
N ASP A 378 -33.25 8.83 12.97
CA ASP A 378 -32.27 8.28 13.92
C ASP A 378 -30.89 8.96 13.79
N TYR A 379 -30.42 9.15 12.55
CA TYR A 379 -29.18 9.86 12.25
C TYR A 379 -29.17 11.27 12.86
N ARG A 380 -30.24 12.05 12.65
CA ARG A 380 -30.36 13.42 13.16
C ARG A 380 -30.40 13.46 14.68
N ILE A 381 -31.13 12.54 15.30
CA ILE A 381 -31.25 12.44 16.77
C ILE A 381 -29.88 12.11 17.40
N ILE A 382 -29.13 11.18 16.80
CA ILE A 382 -27.88 10.67 17.38
C ILE A 382 -26.70 11.59 17.08
N THR A 383 -26.57 12.09 15.86
CA THR A 383 -25.39 12.88 15.44
C THR A 383 -25.58 14.38 15.58
N GLY A 384 -26.83 14.86 15.65
CA GLY A 384 -27.17 16.28 15.62
C GLY A 384 -26.90 16.98 14.28
N ARG A 385 -26.64 16.23 13.20
CA ARG A 385 -26.30 16.74 11.86
C ARG A 385 -27.26 16.20 10.82
N ASN A 386 -27.32 16.88 9.67
CA ASN A 386 -27.94 16.32 8.48
C ASN A 386 -26.94 15.37 7.79
N PRO A 387 -27.38 14.19 7.34
CA PRO A 387 -26.54 13.28 6.58
C PRO A 387 -26.26 13.80 5.16
N GLU A 388 -25.24 13.24 4.53
CA GLU A 388 -25.02 13.30 3.08
C GLU A 388 -25.42 11.95 2.48
N GLU A 389 -26.69 11.81 2.13
CA GLU A 389 -27.24 10.55 1.67
C GLU A 389 -27.11 10.33 0.15
N SER A 390 -26.91 9.09 -0.24
CA SER A 390 -27.02 8.68 -1.65
C SER A 390 -27.62 7.28 -1.78
N GLU A 391 -28.34 7.08 -2.87
CA GLU A 391 -28.98 5.82 -3.22
C GLU A 391 -28.38 5.29 -4.53
N GLU A 392 -27.99 4.02 -4.52
CA GLU A 392 -27.41 3.35 -5.67
C GLU A 392 -28.12 2.01 -5.91
N LYS A 393 -28.27 1.63 -7.18
CA LYS A 393 -28.69 0.26 -7.53
C LYS A 393 -27.50 -0.68 -7.37
N THR A 394 -27.74 -1.83 -6.77
CA THR A 394 -26.74 -2.89 -6.59
C THR A 394 -27.37 -4.26 -6.82
N LYS A 395 -26.58 -5.32 -6.64
CA LYS A 395 -27.05 -6.70 -6.68
C LYS A 395 -26.63 -7.47 -5.44
N VAL A 396 -27.48 -8.42 -5.05
CA VAL A 396 -27.20 -9.45 -4.04
C VAL A 396 -27.43 -10.79 -4.71
N GLY A 397 -26.34 -11.50 -5.04
CA GLY A 397 -26.35 -12.57 -6.03
C GLY A 397 -26.89 -12.03 -7.36
N GLU A 398 -27.93 -12.66 -7.88
CA GLU A 398 -28.61 -12.21 -9.10
C GLU A 398 -29.75 -11.20 -8.86
N VAL A 399 -30.11 -10.95 -7.58
CA VAL A 399 -31.28 -10.15 -7.21
C VAL A 399 -30.95 -8.67 -7.17
N ASP A 400 -31.80 -7.86 -7.78
CA ASP A 400 -31.67 -6.40 -7.74
C ASP A 400 -31.94 -5.88 -6.32
N ALA A 401 -31.10 -4.96 -5.86
CA ALA A 401 -31.14 -4.40 -4.53
C ALA A 401 -30.84 -2.90 -4.55
N VAL A 402 -31.16 -2.23 -3.46
CA VAL A 402 -30.91 -0.80 -3.25
C VAL A 402 -29.87 -0.62 -2.16
N LEU A 403 -28.76 0.05 -2.49
CA LEU A 403 -27.71 0.44 -1.55
C LEU A 403 -27.98 1.88 -1.08
N LEU A 404 -28.11 2.02 0.24
CA LEU A 404 -28.31 3.26 0.96
C LEU A 404 -27.00 3.64 1.66
N LYS A 405 -26.33 4.68 1.16
CA LYS A 405 -25.12 5.26 1.77
C LYS A 405 -25.44 6.54 2.51
N GLY A 406 -24.84 6.74 3.67
CA GLY A 406 -25.02 7.95 4.48
C GLY A 406 -26.39 8.07 5.15
N TYR A 407 -27.32 7.13 4.92
CA TYR A 407 -28.62 7.10 5.61
C TYR A 407 -28.48 6.72 7.09
N ALA A 408 -27.66 5.71 7.40
CA ALA A 408 -27.37 5.31 8.77
C ALA A 408 -26.08 5.95 9.26
N TRP A 409 -26.06 6.41 10.51
CA TRP A 409 -24.87 7.04 11.11
C TRP A 409 -23.73 6.05 11.35
N TRP A 410 -24.03 4.75 11.31
CA TRP A 410 -23.11 3.67 11.63
C TRP A 410 -22.60 2.89 10.40
N GLY A 411 -23.17 3.09 9.20
CA GLY A 411 -22.71 2.37 8.01
C GLY A 411 -23.66 2.35 6.81
N ASP A 412 -23.35 1.46 5.88
CA ASP A 412 -24.11 1.26 4.65
C ASP A 412 -25.20 0.21 4.84
N ILE A 413 -26.33 0.37 4.16
CA ILE A 413 -27.46 -0.57 4.20
C ILE A 413 -27.81 -1.01 2.78
N ILE A 414 -28.01 -2.32 2.58
CA ILE A 414 -28.53 -2.87 1.33
C ILE A 414 -29.91 -3.45 1.59
N MET A 415 -30.89 -3.12 0.76
CA MET A 415 -32.26 -3.62 0.88
C MET A 415 -32.70 -4.34 -0.39
N LEU A 416 -33.40 -5.45 -0.23
CA LEU A 416 -34.04 -6.17 -1.33
C LEU A 416 -35.28 -6.91 -0.86
N GLN A 417 -36.17 -7.20 -1.81
CA GLN A 417 -37.24 -8.17 -1.63
C GLN A 417 -36.73 -9.56 -2.00
N ILE A 418 -36.91 -10.54 -1.11
CA ILE A 418 -36.51 -11.93 -1.40
C ILE A 418 -37.39 -12.45 -2.56
N PRO A 419 -36.79 -13.01 -3.64
CA PRO A 419 -37.53 -13.42 -4.83
C PRO A 419 -38.71 -14.34 -4.54
N ASN A 420 -39.85 -14.10 -5.20
CA ASN A 420 -41.08 -14.88 -5.06
C ASN A 420 -41.66 -14.93 -3.63
N THR A 421 -41.33 -13.95 -2.79
CA THR A 421 -41.90 -13.82 -1.43
C THR A 421 -42.28 -12.36 -1.13
N SER A 422 -43.00 -12.11 -0.04
CA SER A 422 -43.18 -10.75 0.50
C SER A 422 -42.04 -10.30 1.41
N LYS A 423 -41.13 -11.21 1.78
CA LYS A 423 -40.10 -10.96 2.79
C LYS A 423 -39.11 -9.90 2.32
N ILE A 424 -38.70 -9.05 3.24
CA ILE A 424 -37.69 -8.02 3.00
C ILE A 424 -36.40 -8.45 3.67
N MET A 425 -35.30 -8.45 2.91
CA MET A 425 -33.95 -8.64 3.44
C MET A 425 -33.25 -7.29 3.50
N ILE A 426 -32.64 -7.01 4.64
CA ILE A 426 -31.81 -5.84 4.87
C ILE A 426 -30.43 -6.34 5.31
N ILE A 427 -29.39 -5.86 4.66
CA ILE A 427 -28.00 -6.19 4.97
C ILE A 427 -27.32 -4.91 5.47
N SER A 428 -26.97 -4.90 6.74
CA SER A 428 -26.24 -3.81 7.39
C SER A 428 -24.74 -4.08 7.31
N LYS A 429 -23.93 -3.16 6.79
CA LYS A 429 -22.47 -3.29 6.72
C LYS A 429 -21.79 -2.33 7.70
N THR A 430 -20.80 -2.82 8.44
CA THR A 430 -19.87 -2.00 9.22
C THR A 430 -18.44 -2.20 8.70
N GLU A 431 -17.62 -1.16 8.81
CA GLU A 431 -16.20 -1.23 8.46
C GLU A 431 -15.36 -0.67 9.59
N PHE A 432 -14.20 -1.27 9.83
CA PHE A 432 -13.19 -0.73 10.73
C PHE A 432 -12.65 0.60 10.20
N LEU A 433 -12.36 0.65 8.90
CA LEU A 433 -11.97 1.85 8.16
C LEU A 433 -12.79 1.94 6.87
N PRO A 434 -13.17 3.14 6.42
CA PRO A 434 -13.90 3.28 5.15
C PRO A 434 -13.19 2.56 4.00
N GLY A 435 -13.88 1.59 3.40
CA GLY A 435 -13.39 0.80 2.28
C GLY A 435 -12.53 -0.43 2.62
N SER A 436 -12.15 -0.66 3.88
CA SER A 436 -11.32 -1.83 4.27
C SER A 436 -11.99 -3.17 3.96
N PHE A 437 -13.33 -3.19 3.96
CA PHE A 437 -14.11 -4.41 3.82
C PHE A 437 -14.79 -4.53 2.45
N LYS A 438 -14.61 -3.53 1.58
CA LYS A 438 -15.34 -3.39 0.32
C LYS A 438 -15.24 -4.61 -0.60
N GLU A 439 -14.03 -5.13 -0.83
CA GLU A 439 -13.80 -6.25 -1.75
C GLU A 439 -14.39 -7.55 -1.20
N VAL A 440 -14.03 -7.90 0.04
CA VAL A 440 -14.53 -9.11 0.71
C VAL A 440 -16.05 -9.10 0.82
N PHE A 441 -16.64 -7.97 1.19
CA PHE A 441 -18.10 -7.82 1.25
C PHE A 441 -18.73 -7.95 -0.14
N GLY A 442 -18.13 -7.38 -1.18
CA GLY A 442 -18.58 -7.55 -2.56
C GLY A 442 -18.64 -9.02 -2.98
N ASP A 443 -17.60 -9.80 -2.68
CA ASP A 443 -17.58 -11.24 -2.99
C ASP A 443 -18.62 -12.03 -2.19
N ILE A 444 -18.86 -11.65 -0.93
CA ILE A 444 -19.95 -12.21 -0.12
C ILE A 444 -21.29 -11.93 -0.79
N LEU A 445 -21.58 -10.68 -1.16
CA LEU A 445 -22.83 -10.31 -1.85
C LEU A 445 -23.01 -11.08 -3.16
N ASN A 446 -21.95 -11.21 -3.96
CA ASN A 446 -21.97 -11.96 -5.22
C ASN A 446 -22.25 -13.45 -5.01
N SER A 447 -21.92 -14.01 -3.85
CA SER A 447 -22.12 -15.43 -3.54
C SER A 447 -23.52 -15.80 -3.06
N PHE A 448 -24.43 -14.83 -2.90
CA PHE A 448 -25.80 -15.10 -2.47
C PHE A 448 -26.56 -15.94 -3.49
N VAL A 449 -27.27 -16.94 -2.99
CA VAL A 449 -28.19 -17.78 -3.76
C VAL A 449 -29.52 -17.82 -3.03
N PHE A 450 -30.61 -17.58 -3.76
CA PHE A 450 -31.99 -17.64 -3.26
C PHE A 450 -32.69 -18.87 -3.84
N SER A 451 -33.20 -19.73 -2.97
CA SER A 451 -33.90 -20.96 -3.36
C SER A 451 -35.38 -20.67 -3.59
N SER A 452 -35.93 -21.14 -4.71
CA SER A 452 -37.37 -21.02 -4.98
C SER A 452 -38.21 -21.91 -4.06
N PRO A 453 -39.48 -21.55 -3.77
CA PRO A 453 -40.44 -22.49 -3.20
C PRO A 453 -40.56 -23.71 -4.11
N VAL A 454 -40.29 -24.91 -3.59
CA VAL A 454 -40.65 -26.14 -4.30
C VAL A 454 -42.17 -26.17 -4.40
N ALA A 455 -42.71 -26.10 -5.61
CA ALA A 455 -44.14 -26.26 -5.85
C ALA A 455 -44.59 -27.62 -5.29
N GLY A 456 -45.36 -27.61 -4.20
CA GLY A 456 -45.93 -28.81 -3.59
C GLY A 456 -45.53 -29.12 -2.14
N SER A 457 -44.64 -28.35 -1.52
CA SER A 457 -44.39 -28.44 -0.07
C SER A 457 -45.41 -27.59 0.69
N SER A 458 -46.48 -28.22 1.19
CA SER A 458 -47.36 -27.62 2.18
C SER A 458 -46.56 -27.33 3.45
N ASP A 459 -46.34 -26.05 3.75
CA ASP A 459 -45.80 -25.62 5.04
C ASP A 459 -46.74 -26.14 6.15
N PHE A 460 -46.26 -27.10 6.93
CA PHE A 460 -46.90 -27.48 8.18
C PHE A 460 -46.56 -26.42 9.23
N ARG A 461 -47.63 -25.92 9.85
CA ARG A 461 -47.75 -24.82 10.82
C ARG A 461 -46.71 -24.79 11.92
#